data_AF-A0A800CXJ2-F1
#
_entry.id   AF-A0A800CXJ2-F1
#
_cell.length_a   1.000
_cell.length_b   1.000
_cell.length_c   1.000
_cell.angle_alpha   90.00
_cell.angle_beta   90.00
_cell.angle_gamma   90.00
#
_symmetry.space_group_name_H-M   'P 1'
#
loop_
_entity.id
_entity.type
_entity.pdbx_description
1 polymer ?
#
loop_
_entity_poly.entity_id
_entity_poly.type
_entity_poly.pdbx_seq_one_letter_code
_entity_poly.pdbx_strand_id
1 'polypeptide(L)'
;MPKSSFRNLAAAPAACLLFFTIASSLIAAETVSRTEKYETFRNVQFVRNYDGDSITFDIPETPAIVGKNIIVRLRGIDTPELKKNTCANESTIAREAKTLVHTLLKNASIINLHRIDRGKYFRILADVEFDGQDLAEVLIKNRLAVKYSGGRKEYDWCRHEQKVISVKPHSPSVLPPKVSGVYIWPPPPVQKQKNDKK
;
A
#
# COMPACT_ATOMS: atom_id res chain seq x y z
N MET A 1 3.49 -97.33 16.55
CA MET A 1 4.88 -96.82 16.53
C MET A 1 5.14 -96.14 15.16
N PRO A 2 6.02 -95.14 15.03
CA PRO A 2 5.72 -93.72 15.26
C PRO A 2 5.99 -92.81 14.04
N LYS A 3 5.43 -91.58 14.08
CA LYS A 3 5.96 -90.27 13.58
C LYS A 3 6.21 -90.18 12.05
N SER A 4 6.02 -89.06 11.34
CA SER A 4 6.09 -87.64 11.66
C SER A 4 5.52 -86.88 10.45
N SER A 5 4.59 -85.95 10.67
CA SER A 5 4.82 -84.51 10.52
C SER A 5 5.54 -84.09 9.23
N PHE A 6 4.76 -83.72 8.21
CA PHE A 6 5.22 -82.84 7.14
C PHE A 6 4.59 -81.46 7.33
N ARG A 7 5.47 -80.46 7.32
CA ARG A 7 5.20 -79.04 7.55
C ARG A 7 4.52 -78.41 6.34
N ASN A 8 3.59 -77.51 6.63
CA ASN A 8 3.05 -76.52 5.71
C ASN A 8 4.16 -75.71 5.04
N LEU A 9 4.05 -75.46 3.73
CA LEU A 9 4.68 -74.32 3.09
C LEU A 9 3.62 -73.53 2.31
N ALA A 10 3.63 -72.23 2.57
CA ALA A 10 2.56 -71.29 2.31
C ALA A 10 2.19 -71.14 0.83
N ALA A 11 0.89 -71.19 0.55
CA ALA A 11 0.33 -70.50 -0.61
C ALA A 11 0.36 -68.99 -0.30
N ALA A 12 1.17 -68.24 -1.02
CA ALA A 12 1.09 -66.79 -1.00
C ALA A 12 -0.22 -66.36 -1.68
N PRO A 13 -1.11 -65.59 -1.01
CA PRO A 13 -2.31 -65.11 -1.67
C PRO A 13 -1.93 -63.97 -2.62
N ALA A 14 -1.99 -64.22 -3.92
CA ALA A 14 -1.86 -63.24 -5.00
C ALA A 14 -2.88 -62.08 -4.94
N ALA A 15 -3.79 -62.09 -3.95
CA ALA A 15 -4.74 -61.01 -3.69
C ALA A 15 -4.10 -59.75 -3.07
N CYS A 16 -2.90 -59.83 -2.49
CA CYS A 16 -2.29 -58.68 -1.81
C CYS A 16 -1.70 -57.62 -2.78
N LEU A 17 -1.44 -57.98 -4.04
CA LEU A 17 -0.83 -57.06 -5.02
C LEU A 17 -1.83 -56.26 -5.87
N LEU A 18 -3.10 -56.64 -5.89
CA LEU A 18 -4.14 -55.90 -6.63
C LEU A 18 -4.87 -54.84 -5.80
N PHE A 19 -4.77 -54.89 -4.47
CA PHE A 19 -5.28 -53.80 -3.61
C PHE A 19 -4.31 -52.62 -3.50
N PHE A 20 -3.01 -52.83 -3.72
CA PHE A 20 -2.02 -51.76 -3.66
C PHE A 20 -2.00 -50.86 -4.90
N THR A 21 -2.46 -51.34 -6.06
CA THR A 21 -2.46 -50.54 -7.30
C THR A 21 -3.71 -49.67 -7.47
N ILE A 22 -4.85 -50.04 -6.85
CA ILE A 22 -6.08 -49.24 -6.94
C ILE A 22 -6.06 -48.06 -5.95
N ALA A 23 -5.28 -48.15 -4.88
CA ALA A 23 -5.12 -47.04 -3.93
C ALA A 23 -4.13 -45.96 -4.40
N SER A 24 -3.30 -46.23 -5.42
CA SER A 24 -2.24 -45.30 -5.84
C SER A 24 -2.67 -44.31 -6.92
N SER A 25 -3.83 -44.48 -7.56
CA SER A 25 -4.25 -43.66 -8.71
C SER A 25 -5.36 -42.66 -8.38
N LEU A 26 -5.76 -42.51 -7.11
CA LEU A 26 -6.83 -41.59 -6.71
C LEU A 26 -6.39 -40.62 -5.61
N ILE A 27 -5.20 -40.04 -5.77
CA ILE A 27 -4.87 -38.77 -5.13
C ILE A 27 -4.54 -37.82 -6.28
N ALA A 28 -5.58 -37.43 -7.02
CA ALA A 28 -5.53 -36.16 -7.73
C ALA A 28 -5.41 -35.10 -6.63
N ALA A 29 -4.17 -34.68 -6.36
CA ALA A 29 -3.90 -33.58 -5.47
C ALA A 29 -4.59 -32.36 -6.06
N GLU A 30 -5.76 -32.03 -5.52
CA GLU A 30 -6.32 -30.70 -5.66
C GLU A 30 -5.35 -29.75 -4.96
N THR A 31 -4.38 -29.24 -5.72
CA THR A 31 -3.62 -28.08 -5.31
C THR A 31 -4.58 -26.91 -5.36
N VAL A 32 -5.37 -26.75 -4.29
CA VAL A 32 -6.05 -25.50 -4.00
C VAL A 32 -4.94 -24.49 -3.82
N SER A 33 -4.65 -23.73 -4.88
CA SER A 33 -3.83 -22.54 -4.82
C SER A 33 -4.51 -21.61 -3.82
N ARG A 34 -4.07 -21.66 -2.57
CA ARG A 34 -4.44 -20.73 -1.52
C ARG A 34 -3.84 -19.38 -1.93
N THR A 35 -4.57 -18.63 -2.75
CA THR A 35 -4.40 -17.19 -2.78
C THR A 35 -4.70 -16.74 -1.36
N GLU A 36 -3.66 -16.45 -0.59
CA GLU A 36 -3.77 -15.73 0.67
C GLU A 36 -4.58 -14.46 0.35
N LYS A 37 -5.89 -14.52 0.59
CA LYS A 37 -6.80 -13.39 0.38
C LYS A 37 -6.38 -12.38 1.43
N TYR A 38 -5.51 -11.45 1.05
CA TYR A 38 -5.24 -10.31 1.89
C TYR A 38 -6.57 -9.66 2.26
N GLU A 39 -6.75 -9.39 3.56
CA GLU A 39 -7.92 -8.69 4.05
C GLU A 39 -8.03 -7.33 3.34
N THR A 40 -9.25 -7.00 2.93
CA THR A 40 -9.59 -5.71 2.33
C THR A 40 -10.60 -5.03 3.23
N PHE A 41 -10.26 -3.85 3.75
CA PHE A 41 -11.24 -3.00 4.43
C PHE A 41 -11.83 -2.04 3.43
N ARG A 42 -13.16 -2.10 3.28
CA ARG A 42 -13.90 -1.25 2.36
C ARG A 42 -14.51 -0.08 3.09
N ASN A 43 -14.67 1.04 2.38
CA ASN A 43 -15.34 2.23 2.89
C ASN A 43 -14.78 2.71 4.24
N VAL A 44 -13.45 2.73 4.37
CA VAL A 44 -12.78 3.26 5.56
C VAL A 44 -12.89 4.78 5.60
N GLN A 45 -12.86 5.37 6.79
CA GLN A 45 -13.02 6.81 6.97
C GLN A 45 -11.66 7.46 7.19
N PHE A 46 -11.32 8.44 6.34
CA PHE A 46 -10.12 9.23 6.53
C PHE A 46 -10.23 10.14 7.76
N VAL A 47 -9.25 10.07 8.66
CA VAL A 47 -9.15 10.92 9.85
C VAL A 47 -8.17 12.06 9.62
N ARG A 48 -6.92 11.73 9.28
CA ARG A 48 -5.81 12.67 9.04
C ARG A 48 -4.63 11.97 8.38
N ASN A 49 -3.65 12.74 7.91
CA ASN A 49 -2.33 12.23 7.51
C ASN A 49 -1.22 13.04 8.17
N TYR A 50 -0.14 12.36 8.57
CA TYR A 50 1.02 13.02 9.17
C TYR A 50 1.89 13.67 8.10
N ASP A 51 2.27 12.88 7.10
CA ASP A 51 3.06 13.21 5.90
C ASP A 51 2.35 12.65 4.64
N GLY A 52 3.09 12.34 3.58
CA GLY A 52 2.54 11.84 2.32
C GLY A 52 2.23 10.33 2.30
N ASP A 53 2.78 9.54 3.22
CA ASP A 53 2.63 8.08 3.21
C ASP A 53 2.13 7.49 4.54
N SER A 54 1.97 8.30 5.60
CA SER A 54 1.48 7.87 6.91
C SER A 54 0.10 8.46 7.19
N ILE A 55 -0.93 7.64 7.01
CA ILE A 55 -2.34 8.05 6.99
C ILE A 55 -3.10 7.38 8.12
N THR A 56 -4.03 8.08 8.74
CA THR A 56 -4.86 7.59 9.84
C THR A 56 -6.30 7.39 9.37
N PHE A 57 -6.84 6.19 9.60
CA PHE A 57 -8.19 5.80 9.22
C PHE A 57 -8.99 5.30 10.42
N ASP A 58 -10.31 5.44 10.31
CA ASP A 58 -11.28 4.70 11.11
C ASP A 58 -11.91 3.61 10.22
N ILE A 59 -11.87 2.36 10.70
CA ILE A 59 -12.42 1.19 10.04
C ILE A 59 -13.78 0.90 10.68
N PRO A 60 -14.90 1.06 9.95
CA PRO A 60 -16.23 0.74 10.47
C PRO A 60 -16.36 -0.76 10.77
N GLU A 61 -17.39 -1.12 11.55
CA GLU A 61 -17.73 -2.53 11.86
C GLU A 61 -16.62 -3.34 12.55
N THR A 62 -15.61 -2.65 13.08
CA THR A 62 -14.45 -3.23 13.74
C THR A 62 -14.39 -2.73 15.20
N PRO A 63 -14.01 -3.58 16.19
CA PRO A 63 -13.89 -3.14 17.58
C PRO A 63 -12.99 -1.91 17.72
N ALA A 64 -13.35 -0.96 18.59
CA ALA A 64 -12.67 0.34 18.66
C ALA A 64 -11.14 0.25 18.84
N ILE A 65 -10.67 -0.76 19.60
CA ILE A 65 -9.24 -0.99 19.83
C ILE A 65 -8.44 -1.34 18.57
N VAL A 66 -9.08 -1.92 17.55
CA VAL A 66 -8.46 -2.33 16.29
C VAL A 66 -9.02 -1.61 15.07
N GLY A 67 -10.06 -0.78 15.25
CA GLY A 67 -10.73 -0.05 14.17
C GLY A 67 -10.65 1.47 14.26
N LYS A 68 -10.28 2.08 15.40
CA LYS A 68 -10.20 3.55 15.53
C LYS A 68 -8.77 4.07 15.47
N ASN A 69 -8.56 5.19 14.79
CA ASN A 69 -7.27 5.89 14.66
C ASN A 69 -6.11 4.99 14.18
N ILE A 70 -6.40 4.13 13.21
CA ILE A 70 -5.46 3.15 12.70
C ILE A 70 -4.48 3.83 11.75
N ILE A 71 -3.20 3.80 12.09
CA ILE A 71 -2.12 4.37 11.27
C ILE A 71 -1.68 3.34 10.23
N VAL A 72 -1.93 3.67 8.98
CA VAL A 72 -1.58 2.90 7.79
C VAL A 72 -0.46 3.62 7.06
N ARG A 73 0.62 2.88 6.76
CA ARG A 73 1.69 3.34 5.88
C ARG A 73 1.46 2.83 4.47
N LEU A 74 1.52 3.73 3.51
CA LEU A 74 1.29 3.44 2.11
C LEU A 74 2.39 2.50 1.58
N ARG A 75 1.98 1.40 0.96
CA ARG A 75 2.88 0.36 0.49
C ARG A 75 3.70 0.83 -0.72
N GLY A 76 4.95 0.38 -0.76
CA GLY A 76 5.77 0.46 -1.98
C GLY A 76 6.32 1.84 -2.31
N ILE A 77 6.13 2.84 -1.45
CA ILE A 77 6.61 4.20 -1.64
C ILE A 77 7.32 4.77 -0.41
N ASP A 78 8.08 5.82 -0.65
CA ASP A 78 8.62 6.71 0.37
C ASP A 78 8.29 8.16 0.00
N THR A 79 7.87 8.94 0.99
CA THR A 79 7.62 10.39 0.88
C THR A 79 8.57 11.16 1.80
N PRO A 80 8.85 12.45 1.50
CA PRO A 80 9.71 13.26 2.36
C PRO A 80 9.04 13.50 3.72
N GLU A 81 9.85 13.49 4.78
CA GLU A 81 9.33 13.51 6.14
C GLU A 81 9.23 14.94 6.67
N LEU A 82 8.14 15.26 7.37
CA LEU A 82 7.97 16.56 8.05
C LEU A 82 8.75 16.57 9.38
N LYS A 83 10.08 16.60 9.31
CA LYS A 83 10.97 16.68 10.49
C LYS A 83 11.64 18.04 10.62
N LYS A 84 11.96 18.42 11.87
CA LYS A 84 12.47 19.75 12.24
C LYS A 84 13.86 20.10 11.65
N ASN A 85 14.58 19.12 11.09
CA ASN A 85 15.96 19.27 10.61
C ASN A 85 16.13 18.89 9.12
N THR A 86 15.09 18.97 8.29
CA THR A 86 15.21 18.76 6.84
C THR A 86 15.54 20.07 6.13
N CYS A 87 16.14 19.99 4.95
CA CYS A 87 16.39 21.16 4.11
C CYS A 87 15.08 21.78 3.62
N ALA A 88 15.13 23.04 3.18
CA ALA A 88 13.96 23.79 2.74
C ALA A 88 13.19 23.10 1.59
N ASN A 89 13.91 22.50 0.64
CA ASN A 89 13.30 21.81 -0.51
C ASN A 89 12.49 20.58 -0.08
N GLU A 90 13.10 19.69 0.72
CA GLU A 90 12.41 18.51 1.27
C GLU A 90 11.17 18.91 2.08
N SER A 91 11.31 19.93 2.93
CA SER A 91 10.19 20.48 3.70
C SER A 91 9.04 21.00 2.83
N THR A 92 9.33 21.61 1.67
CA THR A 92 8.32 22.07 0.72
C THR A 92 7.58 20.90 0.09
N ILE A 93 8.33 19.93 -0.46
CA ILE A 93 7.78 18.72 -1.10
C ILE A 93 6.94 17.92 -0.09
N ALA A 94 7.40 17.82 1.16
CA ALA A 94 6.68 17.12 2.23
C ALA A 94 5.33 17.78 2.55
N ARG A 95 5.27 19.10 2.56
CA ARG A 95 4.00 19.82 2.75
C ARG A 95 3.08 19.66 1.56
N GLU A 96 3.61 19.68 0.34
CA GLU A 96 2.83 19.45 -0.88
C GLU A 96 2.25 18.03 -0.92
N ALA A 97 3.05 17.01 -0.62
CA ALA A 97 2.61 15.63 -0.47
C ALA A 97 1.49 15.52 0.57
N LYS A 98 1.69 16.09 1.75
CA LYS A 98 0.70 16.10 2.82
C LYS A 98 -0.62 16.75 2.39
N THR A 99 -0.54 17.94 1.79
CA THR A 99 -1.71 18.70 1.32
C THR A 99 -2.45 17.92 0.25
N LEU A 100 -1.76 17.36 -0.74
CA LEU A 100 -2.38 16.58 -1.80
C LEU A 100 -3.13 15.37 -1.23
N VAL A 101 -2.48 14.56 -0.39
CA VAL A 101 -3.14 13.40 0.24
C VAL A 101 -4.36 13.82 1.06
N HIS A 102 -4.22 14.89 1.86
CA HIS A 102 -5.33 15.40 2.64
C HIS A 102 -6.51 15.81 1.76
N THR A 103 -6.26 16.59 0.71
CA THR A 103 -7.31 17.06 -0.21
C THR A 103 -7.98 15.90 -0.94
N LEU A 104 -7.22 14.92 -1.42
CA LEU A 104 -7.78 13.76 -2.14
C LEU A 104 -8.67 12.93 -1.21
N LEU A 105 -8.14 12.51 -0.07
CA LEU A 105 -8.87 11.59 0.83
C LEU A 105 -10.00 12.28 1.59
N LYS A 106 -9.89 13.59 1.87
CA LYS A 106 -10.98 14.34 2.51
C LYS A 106 -12.20 14.50 1.60
N ASN A 107 -11.99 14.54 0.29
CA ASN A 107 -13.06 14.71 -0.70
C ASN A 107 -13.45 13.39 -1.39
N ALA A 108 -12.81 12.27 -1.04
CA ALA A 108 -13.10 10.97 -1.62
C ALA A 108 -14.48 10.47 -1.17
N SER A 109 -15.22 9.85 -2.09
CA SER A 109 -16.51 9.23 -1.77
C SER A 109 -16.34 7.84 -1.15
N ILE A 110 -15.39 7.07 -1.66
CA ILE A 110 -15.07 5.71 -1.21
C ILE A 110 -13.55 5.59 -1.04
N ILE A 111 -13.13 5.04 0.10
CA ILE A 111 -11.73 4.69 0.36
C ILE A 111 -11.65 3.21 0.74
N ASN A 112 -10.76 2.47 0.08
CA ASN A 112 -10.52 1.06 0.34
C ASN A 112 -9.04 0.83 0.71
N LEU A 113 -8.81 -0.09 1.66
CA LEU A 113 -7.48 -0.56 2.02
C LEU A 113 -7.30 -1.97 1.48
N HIS A 114 -6.29 -2.17 0.63
CA HIS A 114 -5.96 -3.47 0.03
C HIS A 114 -4.63 -4.00 0.51
N ARG A 115 -4.43 -5.31 0.31
CA ARG A 115 -3.18 -6.02 0.64
C ARG A 115 -2.66 -5.63 2.02
N ILE A 116 -3.50 -5.76 3.04
CA ILE A 116 -3.14 -5.33 4.40
C ILE A 116 -2.10 -6.29 4.98
N ASP A 117 -1.03 -5.74 5.55
CA ASP A 117 0.07 -6.51 6.10
C ASP A 117 0.71 -5.82 7.31
N ARG A 118 1.50 -6.55 8.08
CA ARG A 118 2.27 -6.03 9.21
C ARG A 118 3.69 -5.68 8.76
N GLY A 119 4.00 -4.39 8.75
CA GLY A 119 5.34 -3.87 8.58
C GLY A 119 6.19 -3.92 9.86
N LYS A 120 7.44 -3.48 9.74
CA LYS A 120 8.37 -3.36 10.86
C LYS A 120 7.79 -2.46 11.96
N TYR A 121 8.01 -2.83 13.23
CA TYR A 121 7.49 -2.13 14.41
C TYR A 121 5.96 -2.09 14.49
N PHE A 122 5.29 -3.16 14.04
CA PHE A 122 3.82 -3.29 14.05
C PHE A 122 3.09 -2.18 13.27
N ARG A 123 3.74 -1.57 12.28
CA ARG A 123 3.08 -0.65 11.35
C ARG A 123 2.13 -1.43 10.45
N ILE A 124 0.96 -0.90 10.18
CA ILE A 124 0.07 -1.49 9.17
C ILE A 124 0.51 -0.97 7.81
N LEU A 125 0.74 -1.87 6.86
CA LEU A 125 1.03 -1.55 5.47
C LEU A 125 -0.18 -1.90 4.62
N ALA A 126 -0.59 -1.00 3.74
CA ALA A 126 -1.69 -1.26 2.80
C ALA A 126 -1.50 -0.46 1.52
N ASP A 127 -2.16 -0.90 0.45
CA ASP A 127 -2.47 0.00 -0.65
C ASP A 127 -3.74 0.77 -0.30
N VAL A 128 -3.78 2.04 -0.69
CA VAL A 128 -4.91 2.91 -0.45
C VAL A 128 -5.50 3.28 -1.79
N GLU A 129 -6.72 2.81 -2.04
CA GLU A 129 -7.54 3.17 -3.19
C GLU A 129 -8.57 4.21 -2.75
N PHE A 130 -8.72 5.28 -3.53
CA PHE A 130 -9.79 6.27 -3.34
C PHE A 130 -10.52 6.49 -4.67
N ASP A 131 -11.85 6.37 -4.68
CA ASP A 131 -12.68 6.53 -5.89
C ASP A 131 -12.13 5.80 -7.14
N GLY A 132 -11.59 4.60 -6.95
CA GLY A 132 -11.01 3.76 -8.03
C GLY A 132 -9.59 4.14 -8.46
N GLN A 133 -8.91 5.05 -7.77
CA GLN A 133 -7.53 5.46 -8.03
C GLN A 133 -6.58 4.99 -6.93
N ASP A 134 -5.40 4.52 -7.33
CA ASP A 134 -4.32 4.17 -6.40
C ASP A 134 -3.56 5.42 -5.93
N LEU A 135 -3.53 5.65 -4.61
CA LEU A 135 -2.90 6.83 -4.02
C LEU A 135 -1.37 6.85 -4.22
N ALA A 136 -0.72 5.69 -4.20
CA ALA A 136 0.73 5.61 -4.38
C ALA A 136 1.13 6.01 -5.80
N GLU A 137 0.38 5.57 -6.80
CA GLU A 137 0.56 5.99 -8.18
C GLU A 137 0.35 7.49 -8.36
N VAL A 138 -0.66 8.07 -7.74
CA VAL A 138 -0.92 9.51 -7.81
C VAL A 138 0.27 10.28 -7.24
N LEU A 139 0.82 9.87 -6.10
CA LEU A 139 1.97 10.53 -5.49
C LEU A 139 3.24 10.40 -6.35
N ILE A 140 3.49 9.22 -6.92
CA ILE A 140 4.63 9.02 -7.84
C ILE A 140 4.49 9.87 -9.10
N LYS A 141 3.30 9.92 -9.71
CA LYS A 141 3.02 10.72 -10.92
C LYS A 141 3.25 12.22 -10.66
N ASN A 142 2.92 12.69 -9.45
CA ASN A 142 3.15 14.07 -9.02
C ASN A 142 4.58 14.34 -8.50
N ARG A 143 5.48 13.33 -8.54
CA ARG A 143 6.85 13.42 -8.00
C ARG A 143 6.93 13.74 -6.50
N LEU A 144 5.87 13.41 -5.76
CA LEU A 144 5.78 13.60 -4.31
C LEU A 144 6.16 12.32 -3.54
N ALA A 145 6.43 11.23 -4.26
CA ALA A 145 6.89 9.97 -3.72
C ALA A 145 7.88 9.28 -4.67
N VAL A 146 8.75 8.44 -4.11
CA VAL A 146 9.60 7.51 -4.87
C VAL A 146 9.21 6.08 -4.56
N LYS A 147 9.43 5.15 -5.51
CA LYS A 147 9.24 3.72 -5.25
C LYS A 147 10.23 3.26 -4.20
N TYR A 148 9.76 2.46 -3.24
CA TYR A 148 10.56 1.96 -2.14
C TYR A 148 10.14 0.54 -1.77
N SER A 149 11.08 -0.41 -1.85
CA SER A 149 10.87 -1.83 -1.58
C SER A 149 11.43 -2.29 -0.22
N GLY A 150 11.83 -1.34 0.64
CA GLY A 150 12.54 -1.64 1.89
C GLY A 150 14.06 -1.48 1.77
N GLY A 151 14.76 -1.50 2.91
CA GLY A 151 16.21 -1.30 2.98
C GLY A 151 16.61 0.06 3.53
N ARG A 152 17.69 0.64 2.99
CA ARG A 152 18.13 2.01 3.33
C ARG A 152 17.41 3.00 2.42
N LYS A 153 16.99 4.14 2.98
CA LYS A 153 16.48 5.26 2.18
C LYS A 153 17.67 5.90 1.48
N GLU A 154 17.78 5.70 0.16
CA GLU A 154 18.86 6.25 -0.66
C GLU A 154 18.49 7.56 -1.37
N TYR A 155 17.19 7.90 -1.38
CA TYR A 155 16.72 9.08 -2.08
C TYR A 155 16.98 10.37 -1.28
N ASP A 156 17.74 11.29 -1.87
CA ASP A 156 18.02 12.61 -1.30
C ASP A 156 16.93 13.61 -1.71
N TRP A 157 15.96 13.82 -0.83
CA TRP A 157 14.88 14.79 -1.02
C TRP A 157 15.37 16.24 -1.07
N CYS A 158 16.56 16.55 -0.57
CA CYS A 158 17.12 17.89 -0.65
C CYS A 158 17.50 18.27 -2.08
N ARG A 159 17.89 17.29 -2.89
CA ARG A 159 18.28 17.47 -4.29
C ARG A 159 17.15 17.15 -5.27
N HIS A 160 15.93 16.99 -4.78
CA HIS A 160 14.79 16.68 -5.62
C HIS A 160 14.42 17.87 -6.53
N GLU A 161 14.45 17.66 -7.84
CA GLU A 161 14.06 18.67 -8.82
C GLU A 161 12.57 18.59 -9.16
N GLN A 162 11.80 19.53 -8.63
CA GLN A 162 10.44 19.78 -9.08
C GLN A 162 10.50 20.48 -10.44
N LYS A 163 10.04 19.81 -11.51
CA LYS A 163 9.81 20.51 -12.78
C LYS A 163 8.62 21.43 -12.59
N VAL A 164 8.87 22.70 -12.33
CA VAL A 164 7.85 23.75 -12.47
C VAL A 164 7.41 23.72 -13.93
N ILE A 165 6.20 23.24 -14.21
CA ILE A 165 5.59 23.42 -15.52
C ILE A 165 5.39 24.93 -15.64
N SER A 166 6.22 25.59 -16.43
CA SER A 166 6.15 27.03 -16.67
C SER A 166 4.90 27.34 -17.49
N VAL A 167 3.74 27.43 -16.84
CA VAL A 167 2.52 27.90 -17.47
C VAL A 167 2.68 29.41 -17.69
N LYS A 168 2.80 29.85 -18.95
CA LYS A 168 2.74 31.29 -19.28
C LYS A 168 1.42 31.85 -18.73
N PRO A 169 1.41 32.98 -18.01
CA PRO A 169 0.16 33.60 -17.58
C PRO A 169 -0.60 34.08 -18.83
N HIS A 170 -1.69 33.40 -19.20
CA HIS A 170 -2.67 33.97 -20.10
C HIS A 170 -3.67 34.79 -19.28
N SER A 171 -4.02 35.95 -19.83
CA SER A 171 -4.89 37.00 -19.27
C SER A 171 -6.16 36.50 -18.57
N PRO A 172 -6.67 37.22 -17.55
CA PRO A 172 -7.86 36.84 -16.81
C PRO A 172 -9.12 37.33 -17.52
N SER A 173 -9.68 36.54 -18.45
CA SER A 173 -10.99 36.89 -19.02
C SER A 173 -11.86 35.71 -19.48
N VAL A 174 -11.57 34.47 -19.04
CA VAL A 174 -12.48 33.35 -19.27
C VAL A 174 -12.56 32.51 -18.00
N LEU A 175 -13.72 32.54 -17.32
CA LEU A 175 -14.03 31.58 -16.25
C LEU A 175 -13.92 30.16 -16.84
N PRO A 176 -13.21 29.23 -16.20
CA PRO A 176 -13.07 27.89 -16.72
C PRO A 176 -14.43 27.17 -16.71
N PRO A 177 -14.73 26.33 -17.72
CA PRO A 177 -15.92 25.48 -17.68
C PRO A 177 -15.82 24.53 -16.49
N LYS A 178 -16.95 24.31 -15.79
CA LYS A 178 -17.08 23.27 -14.76
C LYS A 178 -16.79 21.91 -15.41
N VAL A 179 -15.62 21.34 -15.13
CA VAL A 179 -15.29 19.96 -15.49
C VAL A 179 -14.70 19.27 -14.28
N SER A 180 -15.21 18.07 -14.02
CA SER A 180 -14.75 17.09 -13.05
C SER A 180 -13.23 16.88 -13.09
N GLY A 181 -12.58 17.06 -11.95
CA GLY A 181 -11.35 16.34 -11.59
C GLY A 181 -10.06 16.73 -12.30
N VAL A 182 -9.57 17.96 -12.11
CA VAL A 182 -8.13 18.26 -12.18
C VAL A 182 -7.77 19.33 -11.14
N TYR A 183 -7.18 18.93 -10.02
CA TYR A 183 -6.65 19.86 -9.02
C TYR A 183 -5.25 20.32 -9.46
N ILE A 184 -5.15 21.53 -9.99
CA ILE A 184 -3.87 22.21 -10.24
C ILE A 184 -3.60 23.10 -9.03
N TRP A 185 -2.64 22.70 -8.18
CA TRP A 185 -2.22 23.48 -7.01
C TRP A 185 -1.12 24.49 -7.39
N PRO A 186 -1.27 25.79 -7.08
CA PRO A 186 -0.17 26.73 -7.16
C PRO A 186 0.76 26.61 -5.94
N PRO A 187 2.10 26.71 -6.10
CA PRO A 187 3.01 26.66 -4.96
C PRO A 187 2.75 27.82 -3.98
N PRO A 188 3.01 27.64 -2.67
CA PRO A 188 2.87 28.71 -1.69
C PRO A 188 3.79 29.89 -2.07
N PRO A 189 3.38 31.14 -1.78
CA PRO A 189 4.19 32.31 -2.10
C PRO A 189 5.54 32.21 -1.38
N VAL A 190 6.62 32.29 -2.14
CA VAL A 190 7.98 32.42 -1.63
C VAL A 190 8.03 33.66 -0.74
N GLN A 191 8.13 33.47 0.58
CA GLN A 191 8.36 34.59 1.49
C GLN A 191 9.75 35.16 1.18
N LYS A 192 9.78 36.33 0.54
CA LYS A 192 11.00 37.11 0.36
C LYS A 192 11.57 37.40 1.75
N GLN A 193 12.74 36.84 2.06
CA GLN A 193 13.54 37.29 3.20
C GLN A 193 13.74 38.80 3.03
N LYS A 194 13.22 39.58 3.98
CA LYS A 194 13.60 40.99 4.12
C LYS A 194 15.07 41.01 4.50
N ASN A 195 15.91 41.44 3.56
CA ASN A 195 17.26 41.88 3.90
C ASN A 195 17.12 43.18 4.68
N ASP A 196 17.22 43.10 6.00
CA ASP A 196 17.46 44.26 6.84
C ASP A 196 18.85 44.80 6.49
N LYS A 197 18.88 45.89 5.72
CA LYS A 197 20.08 46.70 5.53
C LYS A 197 20.34 47.47 6.82
N LYS A 198 21.55 47.26 7.35
CA LYS A 198 22.24 48.08 8.35
C LYS A 198 22.36 49.53 7.88
#